data_AF-A0A429F0F8-F1
#
_entry.id   AF-A0A429F0F8-F1
#
_cell.length_a   1.000
_cell.length_b   1.000
_cell.length_c   1.000
_cell.angle_alpha   90.00
_cell.angle_beta   90.00
_cell.angle_gamma   90.00
#
_symmetry.space_group_name_H-M   'P 1'
#
loop_
_entity.id
_entity.type
_entity.pdbx_description
1 polymer ?
#
loop_
_entity_poly.entity_id
_entity_poly.type
_entity_poly.pdbx_seq_one_letter_code
_entity_poly.pdbx_strand_id
1 'polypeptide(L)'
;MHLSLRFTNLLQQSCRRLVAISLAGTGEPADAERIAIELSRVVRILLSESASPAGLCRHLGLDPGTYGPDIGELLVQIAAVAGRLPNAQWDFQATIGAPLDARRQQPWEACDPWAPVKFVVTPSWRSAHCVHIRQTVFTD
;
A
#
# COMPACT_ATOMS: atom_id res chain seq x y z
N MET A 1 -9.99 -16.76 5.28
CA MET A 1 -8.57 -16.46 5.54
C MET A 1 -7.71 -16.31 4.26
N HIS A 2 -7.99 -17.04 3.17
CA HIS A 2 -7.16 -16.97 1.94
C HIS A 2 -7.19 -15.65 1.15
N LEU A 3 -8.31 -14.90 1.17
CA LEU A 3 -8.44 -13.66 0.39
C LEU A 3 -7.60 -12.51 0.96
N SER A 4 -7.57 -12.37 2.29
CA SER A 4 -6.80 -11.33 2.99
C SER A 4 -5.30 -11.49 2.74
N LEU A 5 -4.79 -12.72 2.82
CA LEU A 5 -3.38 -13.02 2.57
C LEU A 5 -3.01 -12.79 1.10
N ARG A 6 -3.88 -13.22 0.16
CA ARG A 6 -3.68 -12.98 -1.27
C ARG A 6 -3.63 -11.50 -1.59
N PHE A 7 -4.50 -10.71 -0.98
CA PHE A 7 -4.52 -9.26 -1.16
C PHE A 7 -3.27 -8.58 -0.58
N THR A 8 -2.90 -8.91 0.65
CA THR A 8 -1.70 -8.37 1.29
C THR A 8 -0.46 -8.67 0.47
N ASN A 9 -0.31 -9.92 0.00
CA ASN A 9 0.82 -10.31 -0.84
C ASN A 9 0.81 -9.55 -2.17
N LEU A 10 -0.35 -9.39 -2.79
CA LEU A 10 -0.50 -8.72 -4.08
C LEU A 10 -0.17 -7.23 -3.99
N LEU A 11 -0.70 -6.51 -2.99
CA LEU A 11 -0.30 -5.12 -2.74
C LEU A 11 1.17 -5.02 -2.34
N GLN A 12 1.63 -5.82 -1.39
CA GLN A 12 2.99 -5.68 -0.88
C GLN A 12 4.03 -6.04 -1.95
N GLN A 13 3.87 -7.13 -2.68
CA GLN A 13 4.85 -7.54 -3.70
C GLN A 13 4.80 -6.64 -4.93
N SER A 14 3.62 -6.40 -5.50
CA SER A 14 3.50 -5.64 -6.75
C SER A 14 3.83 -4.17 -6.55
N CYS A 15 3.33 -3.54 -5.47
CA CYS A 15 3.64 -2.14 -5.21
C CYS A 15 5.12 -1.96 -4.84
N ARG A 16 5.72 -2.87 -4.05
CA ARG A 16 7.17 -2.79 -3.76
C ARG A 16 8.01 -2.94 -5.03
N ARG A 17 7.64 -3.84 -5.94
CA ARG A 17 8.34 -3.99 -7.22
C ARG A 17 8.27 -2.69 -8.04
N LEU A 18 7.09 -2.08 -8.16
CA LEU A 18 6.92 -0.82 -8.89
C LEU A 18 7.71 0.33 -8.26
N VAL A 19 7.68 0.45 -6.93
CA VAL A 19 8.47 1.44 -6.18
C VAL A 19 9.96 1.21 -6.36
N ALA A 20 10.43 -0.04 -6.29
CA ALA A 20 11.84 -0.37 -6.49
C ALA A 20 12.34 0.00 -7.90
N ILE A 21 11.55 -0.27 -8.94
CA ILE A 21 11.88 0.10 -10.32
C ILE A 21 11.94 1.64 -10.47
N SER A 22 10.94 2.33 -9.92
CA SER A 22 10.89 3.80 -9.94
C SER A 22 12.10 4.44 -9.25
N LEU A 23 12.42 3.99 -8.03
CA LEU A 23 13.54 4.51 -7.25
C LEU A 23 14.91 4.15 -7.86
N ALA A 24 15.05 2.96 -8.46
CA ALA A 24 16.27 2.63 -9.19
C ALA A 24 16.53 3.59 -10.35
N GLY A 25 15.46 4.10 -10.98
CA GLY A 25 15.54 5.11 -12.05
C GLY A 25 16.03 6.48 -11.60
N THR A 26 15.99 6.80 -10.30
CA THR A 26 16.45 8.10 -9.79
C THR A 26 17.95 8.15 -9.49
N GLY A 27 18.64 7.00 -9.49
CA GLY A 27 20.08 6.90 -9.22
C GLY A 27 20.50 7.21 -7.77
N GLU A 28 19.53 7.40 -6.87
CA GLU A 28 19.76 7.69 -5.46
C GLU A 28 19.51 6.44 -4.61
N PRO A 29 20.32 6.19 -3.56
CA PRO A 29 20.00 5.15 -2.61
C PRO A 29 18.68 5.48 -1.91
N ALA A 30 17.72 4.56 -1.98
CA ALA A 30 16.48 4.69 -1.26
C ALA A 30 16.63 4.07 0.13
N ASP A 31 16.55 4.91 1.16
CA ASP A 31 16.40 4.43 2.53
C ASP A 31 15.00 3.83 2.76
N ALA A 32 14.83 3.19 3.92
CA ALA A 32 13.55 2.60 4.28
C ALA A 32 12.44 3.66 4.24
N GLU A 33 12.59 4.80 4.92
CA GLU A 33 11.52 5.80 4.98
C GLU A 33 11.02 6.24 3.61
N ARG A 34 11.92 6.50 2.66
CA ARG A 34 11.57 6.85 1.28
C ARG A 34 10.79 5.73 0.58
N ILE A 35 11.21 4.48 0.73
CA ILE A 35 10.48 3.33 0.17
C ILE A 35 9.05 3.27 0.74
N ALA A 36 8.87 3.50 2.05
CA ALA A 36 7.53 3.48 2.65
C ALA A 36 6.66 4.63 2.21
N ILE A 37 7.24 5.82 2.06
CA ILE A 37 6.52 7.00 1.56
C ILE A 37 6.00 6.71 0.16
N GLU A 38 6.85 6.23 -0.74
CA GLU A 38 6.44 5.92 -2.11
C GLU A 38 5.44 4.76 -2.15
N LEU A 39 5.64 3.73 -1.32
CA LEU A 39 4.69 2.64 -1.19
C LEU A 39 3.31 3.13 -0.71
N SER A 40 3.28 4.02 0.28
CA SER A 40 2.04 4.65 0.78
C SER A 40 1.29 5.40 -0.33
N ARG A 41 2.02 6.19 -1.12
CA ARG A 41 1.45 6.95 -2.24
C ARG A 41 0.88 6.04 -3.32
N VAL A 42 1.66 5.06 -3.77
CA VAL A 42 1.24 4.07 -4.78
C VAL A 42 -0.01 3.31 -4.32
N VAL A 43 -0.03 2.83 -3.09
CA VAL A 43 -1.17 2.09 -2.55
C VAL A 43 -2.42 2.98 -2.45
N ARG A 44 -2.29 4.26 -2.08
CA ARG A 44 -3.41 5.21 -2.08
C ARG A 44 -3.97 5.44 -3.48
N ILE A 45 -3.12 5.59 -4.48
CA ILE A 45 -3.55 5.76 -5.88
C ILE A 45 -4.21 4.49 -6.40
N LEU A 46 -3.62 3.32 -6.13
CA LEU A 46 -4.17 2.03 -6.59
C LEU A 46 -5.55 1.73 -6.02
N LEU A 47 -5.82 2.19 -4.80
CA LEU A 47 -7.08 1.95 -4.09
C LEU A 47 -8.06 3.11 -4.20
N SER A 48 -7.74 4.16 -4.97
CA SER A 48 -8.70 5.23 -5.25
C SER A 48 -9.61 4.86 -6.42
N GLU A 49 -10.81 5.44 -6.46
CA GLU A 49 -11.77 5.24 -7.55
C GLU A 49 -11.26 5.79 -8.90
N SER A 50 -10.27 6.68 -8.87
CA SER A 50 -9.64 7.31 -10.02
C SER A 50 -8.37 6.60 -10.52
N ALA A 51 -8.05 5.42 -9.97
CA ALA A 51 -6.87 4.67 -10.34
C ALA A 51 -6.86 4.36 -11.84
N SER A 52 -5.75 4.68 -12.51
CA SER A 52 -5.54 4.32 -13.92
C SER A 52 -4.08 3.91 -14.15
N PRO A 53 -3.81 2.99 -15.10
CA PRO A 53 -2.44 2.59 -15.40
C PRO A 53 -1.54 3.77 -15.78
N ALA A 54 -2.02 4.63 -16.69
CA ALA A 54 -1.28 5.82 -17.10
C ALA A 54 -1.07 6.83 -15.96
N GLY A 55 -2.04 6.97 -15.06
CA GLY A 55 -1.90 7.82 -13.87
C GLY A 55 -0.78 7.32 -12.95
N LEU A 56 -0.76 6.02 -12.67
CA LEU A 56 0.24 5.42 -11.80
C LEU A 56 1.63 5.40 -12.45
N CYS A 57 1.73 5.10 -13.76
CA CYS A 57 2.98 5.23 -14.51
C CYS A 57 3.57 6.64 -14.41
N ARG A 58 2.76 7.68 -14.66
CA ARG A 58 3.22 9.07 -14.56
C ARG A 58 3.67 9.43 -13.14
N HIS A 59 2.96 8.96 -12.12
CA HIS A 59 3.35 9.19 -10.74
C HIS A 59 4.72 8.57 -10.41
N LEU A 60 4.97 7.37 -10.94
CA LEU A 60 6.20 6.61 -10.72
C LEU A 60 7.33 6.99 -11.68
N GLY A 61 7.12 7.92 -12.62
CA GLY A 61 8.09 8.22 -13.67
C GLY A 61 8.35 7.05 -14.63
N LEU A 62 7.41 6.12 -14.75
CA LEU A 62 7.50 4.94 -15.62
C LEU A 62 6.84 5.20 -16.97
N ASP A 63 7.37 4.57 -18.01
CA ASP A 63 6.76 4.60 -19.35
C ASP A 63 5.43 3.84 -19.37
N PRO A 64 4.29 4.48 -19.75
CA PRO A 64 3.01 3.81 -19.87
C PRO A 64 2.97 2.72 -20.94
N GLY A 65 3.78 2.82 -22.01
CA GLY A 65 3.85 1.80 -23.05
C GLY A 65 4.43 0.48 -22.54
N THR A 66 5.43 0.57 -21.67
CA THR A 66 6.14 -0.57 -21.09
C THR A 66 5.42 -1.16 -19.89
N TYR A 67 4.99 -0.33 -18.93
CA TYR A 67 4.47 -0.79 -17.63
C TYR A 67 2.95 -0.72 -17.48
N GLY A 68 2.26 -0.05 -18.42
CA GLY A 68 0.81 0.10 -18.41
C GLY A 68 0.04 -1.23 -18.37
N PRO A 69 0.41 -2.25 -19.18
CA PRO A 69 -0.26 -3.55 -19.14
C PRO A 69 -0.18 -4.24 -17.76
N ASP A 70 1.01 -4.31 -17.17
CA ASP A 70 1.23 -4.94 -15.85
C ASP A 70 0.44 -4.21 -14.74
N ILE A 71 0.43 -2.88 -14.77
CA ILE A 71 -0.36 -2.07 -13.82
C ILE A 71 -1.86 -2.25 -14.06
N GLY A 72 -2.28 -2.37 -15.33
CA GLY A 72 -3.68 -2.68 -15.68
C GLY A 72 -4.12 -4.01 -15.11
N GLU A 73 -3.30 -5.06 -15.26
CA GLU A 73 -3.58 -6.36 -14.67
C GLU A 73 -3.65 -6.27 -13.14
N LEU A 74 -2.71 -5.55 -12.51
CA LEU A 74 -2.72 -5.33 -11.07
C LEU A 74 -4.04 -4.70 -10.59
N LEU A 75 -4.53 -3.66 -11.27
CA LEU A 75 -5.79 -3.00 -10.95
C LEU A 75 -6.99 -3.95 -11.07
N VAL A 76 -7.03 -4.77 -12.13
CA VAL A 76 -8.08 -5.79 -12.30
C VAL A 76 -8.05 -6.81 -11.16
N GLN A 77 -6.87 -7.29 -10.77
CA GLN A 77 -6.74 -8.25 -9.68
C GLN A 77 -7.14 -7.64 -8.32
N ILE A 78 -6.77 -6.38 -8.05
CA ILE A 78 -7.20 -5.64 -6.86
C ILE A 78 -8.73 -5.50 -6.83
N ALA A 79 -9.35 -5.09 -7.94
CA ALA A 79 -10.79 -4.95 -8.06
C ALA A 79 -11.52 -6.29 -7.86
N ALA A 80 -11.00 -7.38 -8.41
CA ALA A 80 -11.57 -8.72 -8.25
C ALA A 80 -11.53 -9.20 -6.78
N VAL A 81 -10.50 -8.83 -6.02
CA VAL A 81 -10.42 -9.16 -4.59
C VAL A 81 -11.32 -8.24 -3.77
N ALA A 82 -11.34 -6.94 -4.06
CA ALA A 82 -12.20 -5.97 -3.37
C ALA A 82 -13.70 -6.30 -3.57
N GLY A 83 -14.11 -6.65 -4.80
CA GLY A 83 -15.49 -7.01 -5.13
C GLY A 83 -16.01 -8.29 -4.48
N ARG A 84 -15.14 -9.10 -3.86
CA ARG A 84 -15.53 -10.33 -3.16
C ARG A 84 -15.95 -10.12 -1.71
N LEU A 85 -15.77 -8.93 -1.14
CA LEU A 85 -16.22 -8.60 0.22
C LEU A 85 -17.18 -7.40 0.17
N PRO A 86 -18.51 -7.61 0.28
CA PRO A 86 -19.46 -6.52 0.28
C PRO A 86 -19.21 -5.57 1.46
N ASN A 87 -19.29 -4.25 1.20
CA ASN A 87 -19.11 -3.16 2.18
C ASN A 87 -17.72 -3.05 2.80
N ALA A 88 -16.70 -3.65 2.19
CA ALA A 88 -15.34 -3.54 2.69
C ALA A 88 -14.71 -2.20 2.28
N GLN A 89 -14.08 -1.52 3.23
CA GLN A 89 -13.47 -0.21 3.05
C GLN A 89 -11.97 -0.25 3.37
N TRP A 90 -11.22 0.58 2.66
CA TRP A 90 -9.81 0.84 2.91
C TRP A 90 -9.66 1.96 3.93
N ASP A 91 -9.11 1.64 5.09
CA ASP A 91 -8.93 2.60 6.17
C ASP A 91 -7.44 2.99 6.28
N PHE A 92 -7.17 4.21 5.79
CA PHE A 92 -5.88 4.89 5.84
C PHE A 92 -5.74 5.83 7.05
N GLN A 93 -6.73 5.88 7.95
CA GLN A 93 -6.67 6.75 9.10
C GLN A 93 -5.79 6.13 10.19
N ALA A 94 -4.88 6.93 10.71
CA ALA A 94 -4.07 6.66 11.89
C ALA A 94 -3.86 7.99 12.63
N THR A 95 -3.77 7.94 13.95
CA THR A 95 -3.41 9.11 14.74
C THR A 95 -1.89 9.25 14.72
N ILE A 96 -1.39 10.25 13.99
CA ILE A 96 0.04 10.53 13.91
C ILE A 96 0.54 11.03 15.27
N GLY A 97 1.71 10.56 15.70
CA GLY A 97 2.30 10.83 17.01
C GLY A 97 1.71 10.00 18.15
N ALA A 98 0.70 9.15 17.90
CA ALA A 98 0.17 8.24 18.91
C ALA A 98 0.96 6.91 18.95
N PRO A 99 0.93 6.19 20.08
CA PRO A 99 1.41 4.81 20.14
C PRO A 99 0.66 3.89 19.18
N LEU A 100 1.32 2.81 18.75
CA LEU A 100 0.75 1.82 17.85
C LEU A 100 -0.42 1.05 18.50
N ASP A 101 -1.59 1.02 17.85
CA ASP A 101 -2.71 0.17 18.26
C ASP A 101 -2.51 -1.25 17.68
N ALA A 102 -1.95 -2.16 18.48
CA ALA A 102 -1.61 -3.53 18.04
C ALA A 102 -2.81 -4.36 17.54
N ARG A 103 -4.06 -3.94 17.86
CA ARG A 103 -5.27 -4.60 17.36
C ARG A 103 -5.58 -4.22 15.91
N ARG A 104 -5.16 -3.04 15.48
CA ARG A 104 -5.47 -2.46 14.16
C ARG A 104 -4.25 -2.26 13.28
N GLN A 105 -3.08 -2.16 13.89
CA GLN A 105 -1.85 -1.74 13.26
C GLN A 105 -0.73 -2.76 13.50
N GLN A 106 0.25 -2.73 12.62
CA GLN A 106 1.53 -3.41 12.76
C GLN A 106 2.64 -2.49 12.23
N PRO A 107 3.82 -2.50 12.85
CA PRO A 107 4.93 -1.67 12.40
C PRO A 107 5.43 -2.16 11.04
N TRP A 108 6.02 -1.24 10.28
CA TRP A 108 6.64 -1.57 9.01
C TRP A 108 8.05 -2.11 9.22
N GLU A 109 8.27 -3.37 8.86
CA GLU A 109 9.60 -4.00 8.89
C GLU A 109 10.32 -3.83 10.23
N ALA A 110 11.50 -3.19 10.23
CA ALA A 110 12.36 -3.01 11.39
C ALA A 110 12.02 -1.76 12.24
N CYS A 111 10.91 -1.07 11.93
CA CYS A 111 10.40 0.02 12.76
C CYS A 111 10.18 -0.43 14.21
N ASP A 112 10.56 0.42 15.16
CA ASP A 112 10.34 0.16 16.58
C ASP A 112 8.84 0.15 16.91
N PRO A 113 8.26 -0.98 17.36
CA PRO A 113 6.84 -1.04 17.71
C PRO A 113 6.43 -0.12 18.86
N TRP A 114 7.39 0.39 19.65
CA TRP A 114 7.15 1.30 20.77
C TRP A 114 7.22 2.78 20.35
N ALA A 115 7.77 3.07 19.18
CA ALA A 115 7.84 4.42 18.68
C ALA A 115 6.47 4.91 18.17
N PRO A 116 6.23 6.23 18.20
CA PRO A 116 4.99 6.81 17.70
C PRO A 116 4.78 6.58 16.20
N VAL A 117 3.51 6.49 15.80
CA VAL A 117 3.13 6.38 14.38
C VAL A 117 3.47 7.67 13.64
N LYS A 118 4.27 7.56 12.58
CA LYS A 118 4.64 8.68 11.69
C LYS A 118 3.69 8.80 10.51
N PHE A 119 3.37 7.68 9.85
CA PHE A 119 2.39 7.62 8.76
C PHE A 119 1.97 6.18 8.43
N VAL A 120 0.92 6.05 7.62
CA VAL A 120 0.39 4.76 7.14
C VAL A 120 1.07 4.34 5.85
N VAL A 121 1.65 3.15 5.83
CA VAL A 121 2.28 2.54 4.63
C VAL A 121 1.26 1.77 3.80
N THR A 122 0.46 0.91 4.43
CA THR A 122 -0.65 0.20 3.76
C THR A 122 -1.91 0.30 4.60
N PRO A 123 -3.10 0.50 4.01
CA PRO A 123 -4.33 0.65 4.77
C PRO A 123 -4.72 -0.64 5.48
N SER A 124 -5.62 -0.53 6.45
CA SER A 124 -6.37 -1.70 6.91
C SER A 124 -7.53 -2.01 5.95
N TRP A 125 -7.91 -3.27 5.90
CA TRP A 125 -9.14 -3.70 5.23
C TRP A 125 -10.21 -3.99 6.26
N ARG A 126 -11.34 -3.28 6.22
CA ARG A 126 -12.37 -3.36 7.27
C ARG A 126 -13.76 -3.56 6.66
N SER A 127 -14.60 -4.36 7.30
CA SER A 127 -16.04 -4.42 7.01
C SER A 127 -16.81 -4.33 8.32
N ALA A 128 -17.70 -3.34 8.46
CA ALA A 128 -18.43 -3.05 9.70
C ALA A 128 -17.51 -3.04 10.94
N HIS A 129 -17.49 -4.13 11.72
CA HIS A 129 -16.71 -4.26 12.96
C HIS A 129 -15.50 -5.21 12.86
N CYS A 130 -15.22 -5.77 11.69
CA CYS A 130 -14.10 -6.70 11.50
C CYS A 130 -12.94 -6.03 10.76
N VAL A 131 -11.73 -6.17 11.32
CA VAL A 131 -10.47 -5.88 10.63
C VAL A 131 -9.99 -7.18 9.97
N HIS A 132 -9.97 -7.21 8.64
CA HIS A 132 -9.50 -8.36 7.86
C HIS A 132 -8.01 -8.32 7.61
N ILE A 133 -7.46 -7.12 7.50
CA ILE A 133 -6.03 -6.84 7.31
C ILE A 133 -5.68 -5.67 8.21
N ARG A 134 -4.66 -5.83 9.07
CA ARG A 134 -4.13 -4.74 9.88
C ARG A 134 -3.40 -3.74 8.99
N GLN A 135 -3.53 -2.47 9.34
CA GLN A 135 -2.80 -1.38 8.71
C GLN A 135 -1.30 -1.55 9.00
N THR A 136 -0.45 -1.32 8.01
CA THR A 136 1.00 -1.25 8.24
C THR A 136 1.39 0.21 8.38
N VAL A 137 2.14 0.56 9.42
CA VAL A 137 2.51 1.95 9.75
C VAL A 137 4.01 2.10 9.87
N PHE A 138 4.55 3.23 9.42
CA PHE A 138 5.92 3.65 9.70
C PHE A 138 5.93 4.34 11.06
N THR A 139 6.90 4.01 11.90
CA THR A 139 7.12 4.65 13.21
C THR A 139 8.49 5.34 13.21
N ASP A 140 8.65 6.37 14.04
CA ASP A 140 9.94 7.06 14.23
C ASP A 140 11.04 6.17 14.84
#